data_AF-A0A8T4I3V6-F1
#
_entry.id   AF-A0A8T4I3V6-F1
#
_cell.length_a   1.000
_cell.length_b   1.000
_cell.length_c   1.000
_cell.angle_alpha   90.00
_cell.angle_beta   90.00
_cell.angle_gamma   90.00
#
_symmetry.space_group_name_H-M   'P 1'
#
loop_
_entity.id
_entity.type
_entity.pdbx_description
1 polymer ?
#
loop_
_entity_poly.entity_id
_entity_poly.type
_entity_poly.pdbx_seq_one_letter_code
_entity_poly.pdbx_strand_id
1 'polypeptide(L)' 'ARHSPARVLAEVDAKRGLLDRYAEVADMDYEDNEPEYASGRATGLGEAVRLLALPYASHPDYREEWRP' A
#
# COMPACT_ATOMS: atom_id res chain seq x y z
N ALA A 1 17.28 -11.27 -18.47
CA ALA A 1 17.48 -10.04 -17.66
C ALA A 1 16.17 -9.62 -16.97
N ARG A 2 15.66 -10.41 -16.01
CA ARG A 2 14.41 -10.09 -15.27
C ARG A 2 14.64 -9.24 -14.00
N HIS A 3 15.89 -9.06 -13.61
CA HIS A 3 16.32 -8.29 -12.43
C HIS A 3 17.41 -7.28 -12.80
N SER A 4 17.18 -6.44 -13.82
CA SER A 4 18.13 -5.34 -14.04
C SER A 4 18.03 -4.37 -12.85
N PRO A 5 19.15 -3.87 -12.31
CA PRO A 5 19.13 -2.93 -11.18
C PRO A 5 18.24 -1.71 -11.45
N ALA A 6 18.29 -1.17 -12.67
CA ALA A 6 17.45 -0.06 -13.08
C ALA A 6 15.95 -0.36 -13.00
N ARG A 7 15.52 -1.57 -13.39
CA ARG A 7 14.11 -1.98 -13.29
C ARG A 7 13.66 -2.10 -11.84
N VAL A 8 14.50 -2.65 -10.96
CA VAL A 8 14.20 -2.80 -9.52
C VAL A 8 14.07 -1.43 -8.86
N LEU A 9 14.97 -0.50 -9.14
CA LEU A 9 14.88 0.87 -8.62
C LEU A 9 13.59 1.56 -9.07
N ALA A 10 13.22 1.43 -10.34
CA ALA A 10 11.96 1.98 -10.85
C ALA A 10 10.71 1.40 -10.15
N GLU A 11 10.74 0.11 -9.76
CA GLU A 11 9.65 -0.47 -8.94
C GLU A 11 9.61 0.10 -7.53
N VAL A 12 10.76 0.25 -6.90
CA VAL A 12 10.86 0.82 -5.55
C VAL A 12 10.34 2.25 -5.56
N ASP A 13 10.72 3.05 -6.55
CA ASP A 13 10.27 4.44 -6.67
C ASP A 13 8.75 4.53 -6.91
N ALA A 14 8.18 3.65 -7.74
CA ALA A 14 6.73 3.56 -7.92
C ALA A 14 6.00 3.19 -6.61
N LYS A 15 6.53 2.23 -5.84
CA LYS A 15 5.97 1.84 -4.53
C LYS A 15 6.05 2.98 -3.52
N ARG A 16 7.17 3.72 -3.47
CA ARG A 16 7.31 4.92 -2.62
C ARG A 16 6.27 5.97 -2.97
N GLY A 17 6.09 6.28 -4.25
CA GLY A 17 5.06 7.23 -4.68
C GLY A 17 3.64 6.79 -4.31
N LEU A 18 3.34 5.49 -4.33
CA LEU A 18 2.05 4.97 -3.85
C LEU A 18 1.90 5.15 -2.33
N LEU A 19 2.93 4.82 -1.56
CA LEU A 19 2.93 4.99 -0.10
C LEU A 19 2.79 6.46 0.31
N ASP A 20 3.46 7.38 -0.39
CA ASP A 20 3.33 8.83 -0.15
C ASP A 20 1.88 9.29 -0.35
N ARG A 21 1.22 8.84 -1.42
CA ARG A 21 -0.19 9.18 -1.68
C ARG A 21 -1.15 8.57 -0.67
N TYR A 22 -0.87 7.37 -0.19
CA TYR A 22 -1.67 6.74 0.86
C TYR A 22 -1.50 7.50 2.18
N ALA A 23 -0.27 7.88 2.54
CA ALA A 23 0.01 8.64 3.76
C ALA A 23 -0.78 9.96 3.86
N GLU A 24 -1.10 10.61 2.73
CA GLU A 24 -1.95 11.80 2.69
C GLU A 24 -3.40 11.56 3.18
N VAL A 25 -3.88 10.32 3.15
CA VAL A 25 -5.29 9.96 3.46
C VAL A 25 -5.43 8.77 4.40
N ALA A 26 -4.34 8.29 5.00
CA ALA A 26 -4.34 7.08 5.81
C ALA A 26 -5.27 7.17 7.03
N ASP A 27 -5.45 8.35 7.61
CA ASP A 27 -6.37 8.60 8.72
C ASP A 27 -7.86 8.38 8.34
N MET A 28 -8.14 8.26 7.05
CA MET A 28 -9.48 8.01 6.49
C MET A 28 -9.64 6.58 5.95
N ASP A 29 -8.72 5.64 6.22
CA ASP A 29 -8.85 4.21 5.86
C ASP A 29 -9.36 3.41 7.07
N TYR A 30 -10.65 3.56 7.40
CA TYR A 30 -11.32 2.82 8.48
C TYR A 30 -12.64 2.19 8.01
N GLU A 31 -13.10 1.15 8.72
CA GLU A 31 -14.23 0.31 8.29
C GLU A 31 -15.57 1.05 8.12
N ASP A 32 -15.77 2.13 8.88
CA ASP A 32 -17.02 2.91 8.92
C ASP A 32 -16.96 4.18 8.05
N ASN A 33 -16.28 4.06 6.92
CA ASN A 33 -16.09 5.14 5.97
C ASN A 33 -17.43 5.52 5.30
N GLU A 34 -18.02 6.66 5.70
CA GLU A 34 -19.14 7.27 4.98
C GLU A 34 -18.76 7.56 3.51
N PRO A 35 -19.72 7.50 2.57
CA PRO A 35 -19.47 7.58 1.12
C PRO A 35 -19.11 9.01 0.67
N GLU A 36 -17.99 9.53 1.14
CA GLU A 36 -17.34 10.75 0.68
C GLU A 36 -16.12 10.41 -0.19
N TYR A 37 -15.80 11.28 -1.15
CA TYR A 37 -14.72 11.06 -2.13
C TYR A 37 -13.35 10.79 -1.50
N ALA A 38 -13.05 11.43 -0.37
CA ALA A 38 -11.80 11.22 0.36
C ALA A 38 -11.71 9.82 0.99
N SER A 39 -12.83 9.28 1.50
CA SER A 39 -12.89 7.93 2.08
C SER A 39 -12.70 6.85 0.99
N GLY A 40 -13.29 7.06 -0.20
CA GLY A 40 -13.06 6.17 -1.35
C GLY A 40 -11.59 6.13 -1.82
N ARG A 41 -10.89 7.27 -1.80
CA ARG A 41 -9.46 7.35 -2.13
C ARG A 41 -8.60 6.63 -1.09
N ALA A 42 -8.92 6.79 0.19
CA ALA A 42 -8.23 6.13 1.29
C ALA A 42 -8.36 4.61 1.21
N THR A 43 -9.60 4.11 1.09
CA THR A 43 -9.89 2.67 1.00
C THR A 43 -9.16 2.01 -0.18
N GLY A 44 -9.23 2.59 -1.38
CA GLY A 44 -8.59 2.00 -2.56
C GLY A 44 -7.06 1.99 -2.50
N LEU A 45 -6.45 3.05 -1.94
CA LEU A 45 -5.00 3.07 -1.71
C LEU A 45 -4.59 2.12 -0.59
N GLY A 46 -5.38 2.04 0.49
CA GLY A 46 -5.17 1.12 1.60
C GLY A 46 -5.18 -0.35 1.16
N GLU A 47 -6.15 -0.72 0.32
CA GLU A 47 -6.20 -2.06 -0.30
C GLU A 47 -4.94 -2.35 -1.10
N ALA A 48 -4.50 -1.42 -1.96
CA ALA A 48 -3.29 -1.58 -2.74
C ALA A 48 -2.03 -1.72 -1.86
N VAL A 49 -1.93 -0.97 -0.76
CA VAL A 49 -0.83 -1.08 0.21
C VAL A 49 -0.84 -2.45 0.90
N ARG A 50 -1.99 -2.93 1.37
CA ARG A 50 -2.14 -4.27 1.98
C ARG A 50 -1.74 -5.39 1.01
N LEU A 51 -2.15 -5.29 -0.27
CA LEU A 51 -1.74 -6.24 -1.31
C LEU A 51 -0.23 -6.21 -1.58
N LEU A 52 0.40 -5.03 -1.56
CA LEU A 52 1.86 -4.90 -1.71
C LEU A 52 2.64 -5.47 -0.52
N ALA A 53 2.01 -5.59 0.65
CA ALA A 53 2.60 -6.20 1.83
C ALA A 53 2.58 -7.74 1.78
N LEU A 54 1.64 -8.37 1.05
CA LEU A 54 1.49 -9.83 1.00
C LEU A 54 2.78 -10.63 0.71
N PRO A 55 3.68 -10.21 -0.22
CA PRO A 55 4.94 -10.93 -0.45
C PRO A 55 5.87 -10.98 0.77
N TYR A 56 5.64 -10.12 1.76
CA TYR A 56 6.40 -10.03 3.01
C TYR A 56 5.74 -10.81 4.16
N ALA A 57 4.68 -11.58 3.92
CA ALA A 57 3.94 -12.29 4.97
C ALA A 57 4.78 -13.30 5.80
N SER A 58 5.93 -13.74 5.29
CA SER A 58 6.87 -14.59 6.02
C SER A 58 7.93 -13.82 6.82
N HIS A 59 7.93 -12.48 6.75
CA HIS A 59 8.88 -11.64 7.47
C HIS A 59 8.50 -11.54 8.96
N PRO A 60 9.45 -11.62 9.91
CA PRO A 60 9.14 -11.59 11.35
C PRO A 60 8.42 -10.31 11.82
N ASP A 61 8.65 -9.21 11.12
CA ASP A 61 7.99 -7.92 11.42
C ASP A 61 6.64 -7.74 10.71
N TYR A 62 6.22 -8.71 9.90
CA TYR A 62 4.91 -8.66 9.25
C TYR A 62 3.81 -8.81 10.30
N ARG A 63 2.82 -7.93 10.25
CA ARG A 63 1.66 -8.00 11.14
C ARG A 63 0.47 -8.62 10.39
N GLU A 64 -0.17 -9.61 10.99
CA GLU A 64 -1.34 -10.27 10.38
C GLU A 64 -2.48 -9.30 10.09
N GLU A 65 -2.62 -8.21 10.86
CA GLU A 65 -3.57 -7.12 10.63
C GLU A 65 -3.39 -6.42 9.26
N TRP A 66 -2.26 -6.60 8.58
CA TRP A 66 -2.02 -6.04 7.25
C TRP A 66 -2.55 -6.92 6.12
N ARG A 67 -2.95 -8.16 6.41
CA ARG A 67 -3.55 -9.03 5.40
C ARG A 67 -4.95 -8.47 5.05
N PRO A 68 -5.29 -8.30 3.76
CA PRO A 68 -6.63 -7.89 3.34
C PRO A 68 -7.70 -8.89 3.79
#